data_AF-A0A4R4R206-F1
#
_entry.id   AF-A0A4R4R206-F1
#
_cell.length_a   1.000
_cell.length_b   1.000
_cell.length_c   1.000
_cell.angle_alpha   90.00
_cell.angle_beta   90.00
_cell.angle_gamma   90.00
#
_symmetry.space_group_name_H-M   'P 1'
#
loop_
_entity.id
_entity.type
_entity.pdbx_description
1 polymer ?
#
loop_
_entity_poly.entity_id
_entity_poly.type
_entity_poly.pdbx_seq_one_letter_code
_entity_poly.pdbx_strand_id
1 'polypeptide(L)'
;ALMGSPGQGNYAAANAFLDALAAHRRAAGLPATSLAWGMWADATGMTGDLDEAELARLERIGVGAISAQLGLDLYDRAQQMADALIVPVRLDVAALRRQAGAGMLNPLLRALVKAPARRADAGGRSLAHRLAAVPREDWERVALDLVRAQVATVLGHTSPEAIDPGRAFKELGFDSLAAVEVRNRLTQATGLRLPSTLVFDHPTPAAVTRFVIAAAMPDAAPPDPQGTEENELRAVLATIPLARIRQAGLLDALLELASGDPADEPAADAGIASIDDMDVEALIRMTEEDPA
;
A
#
# COMPACT_ATOMS: atom_id res chain seq x y z
N ALA A 1 -4.37 8.67 -18.12
CA ALA A 1 -3.16 9.51 -17.96
C ALA A 1 -3.10 10.24 -16.62
N LEU A 2 -4.14 11.01 -16.24
CA LEU A 2 -4.12 11.91 -15.07
C LEU A 2 -3.74 11.27 -13.72
N MET A 3 -4.12 10.02 -13.48
CA MET A 3 -3.76 9.32 -12.23
C MET A 3 -2.47 8.48 -12.36
N GLY A 4 -1.90 8.39 -13.57
CA GLY A 4 -0.80 7.49 -13.90
C GLY A 4 -1.18 6.02 -13.83
N SER A 5 -0.58 5.19 -14.69
CA SER A 5 -0.55 3.74 -14.51
C SER A 5 0.88 3.27 -14.77
N PRO A 6 1.42 2.32 -13.98
CA PRO A 6 2.72 1.72 -14.27
C PRO A 6 2.80 1.25 -15.74
N GLY A 7 3.95 1.46 -16.39
CA GLY A 7 4.17 1.10 -17.80
C GLY A 7 3.56 2.07 -18.84
N GLN A 8 2.77 3.07 -18.43
CA GLN A 8 2.09 4.01 -19.34
C GLN A 8 2.76 5.40 -19.41
N GLY A 9 4.08 5.48 -19.16
CA GLY A 9 4.81 6.76 -19.10
C GLY A 9 4.73 7.57 -20.40
N ASN A 10 5.02 6.93 -21.54
CA ASN A 10 4.94 7.56 -22.87
C ASN A 10 3.51 8.03 -23.18
N TYR A 11 2.52 7.22 -22.85
CA TYR A 11 1.11 7.54 -23.04
C TYR A 11 0.68 8.71 -22.15
N ALA A 12 1.11 8.74 -20.89
CA ALA A 12 0.82 9.82 -19.95
C ALA A 12 1.45 11.14 -20.40
N ALA A 13 2.70 11.12 -20.86
CA ALA A 13 3.39 12.30 -21.38
C ALA A 13 2.69 12.90 -22.62
N ALA A 14 2.30 12.05 -23.57
CA ALA A 14 1.59 12.48 -24.77
C ALA A 14 0.23 13.12 -24.44
N ASN A 15 -0.54 12.51 -23.53
CA ASN A 15 -1.83 13.07 -23.11
C ASN A 15 -1.66 14.37 -22.30
N ALA A 16 -0.67 14.43 -21.41
CA ALA A 16 -0.38 15.65 -20.64
C ALA A 16 0.01 16.82 -21.56
N PHE A 17 0.70 16.55 -22.68
CA PHE A 17 0.96 17.56 -23.70
C PHE A 17 -0.33 18.13 -24.31
N LEU A 18 -1.31 17.28 -24.63
CA LEU A 18 -2.60 17.73 -25.18
C LEU A 18 -3.38 18.58 -24.16
N ASP A 19 -3.35 18.19 -22.89
CA ASP A 19 -3.96 18.94 -21.79
C ASP A 19 -3.33 20.34 -21.66
N ALA A 20 -2.00 20.41 -21.68
CA ALA A 20 -1.26 21.66 -21.63
C ALA A 20 -1.48 22.53 -22.88
N LEU A 21 -1.57 21.92 -24.06
CA LEU A 21 -1.85 22.62 -25.32
C LEU A 21 -3.25 23.27 -25.30
N ALA A 22 -4.26 22.56 -24.78
CA ALA A 22 -5.59 23.12 -24.65
C ALA A 22 -5.61 24.33 -23.70
N ALA A 23 -4.93 24.22 -22.56
CA ALA A 23 -4.77 25.33 -21.61
C ALA A 23 -4.02 26.52 -22.25
N HIS A 24 -2.93 26.26 -22.97
CA HIS A 24 -2.13 27.30 -23.63
C HIS A 24 -2.95 28.06 -24.69
N ARG A 25 -3.71 27.35 -25.53
CA ARG A 25 -4.58 27.97 -26.53
C ARG A 25 -5.63 28.88 -25.89
N ARG A 26 -6.26 28.44 -24.80
CA ARG A 26 -7.24 29.28 -24.08
C ARG A 26 -6.63 30.51 -23.45
N ALA A 27 -5.44 30.38 -22.86
CA ALA A 27 -4.71 31.54 -22.33
C ALA A 27 -4.39 32.58 -23.43
N ALA A 28 -4.24 32.13 -24.68
CA ALA A 28 -4.08 32.98 -25.86
C ALA A 28 -5.41 33.45 -26.50
N GLY A 29 -6.57 33.20 -25.87
CA GLY A 29 -7.89 33.57 -26.40
C GLY A 29 -8.39 32.68 -27.55
N LEU A 30 -7.74 31.54 -27.80
CA LEU A 30 -8.13 30.59 -28.85
C LEU A 30 -8.96 29.45 -28.28
N PRO A 31 -9.93 28.91 -29.04
CA PRO A 31 -10.69 27.74 -28.61
C PRO A 31 -9.81 26.48 -28.62
N ALA A 32 -9.93 25.69 -27.55
CA ALA A 32 -9.39 24.34 -27.42
C ALA A 32 -10.01 23.64 -26.21
N THR A 33 -10.26 22.34 -26.27
CA THR A 33 -10.70 21.53 -25.12
C THR A 33 -9.98 20.20 -25.17
N SER A 34 -9.36 19.80 -24.07
CA SER A 34 -8.86 18.43 -23.88
C SER A 34 -9.88 17.64 -23.06
N LEU A 35 -10.22 16.45 -23.54
CA LEU A 35 -11.10 15.51 -22.85
C LEU A 35 -10.28 14.30 -22.39
N ALA A 36 -9.93 14.29 -21.11
CA ALA A 36 -9.23 13.16 -20.50
C ALA A 36 -10.23 12.06 -20.12
N TRP A 37 -10.57 11.24 -21.11
CA TRP A 37 -11.58 10.20 -20.97
C TRP A 37 -11.20 9.15 -19.91
N GLY A 38 -12.20 8.76 -19.13
CA GLY A 38 -12.21 7.50 -18.41
C GLY A 38 -12.37 6.30 -19.34
N MET A 39 -12.38 5.11 -18.75
CA MET A 39 -12.48 3.84 -19.46
C MET A 39 -13.79 3.70 -20.25
N TRP A 40 -13.74 3.24 -21.50
CA TRP A 40 -14.91 2.94 -22.33
C TRP A 40 -15.31 1.46 -22.20
N ALA A 41 -16.61 1.17 -22.19
CA ALA A 41 -17.13 -0.19 -21.98
C ALA A 41 -17.00 -1.07 -23.24
N ASP A 42 -17.06 -0.46 -24.42
CA ASP A 42 -16.93 -1.19 -25.68
C ASP A 42 -15.45 -1.47 -25.94
N ALA A 43 -15.08 -2.75 -25.87
CA ALA A 43 -13.72 -3.29 -25.96
C ALA A 43 -13.10 -3.21 -27.37
N THR A 44 -13.36 -2.13 -28.11
CA THR A 44 -12.77 -1.91 -29.44
C THR A 44 -11.67 -0.86 -29.35
N GLY A 45 -10.41 -1.26 -29.56
CA GLY A 45 -9.24 -0.35 -29.58
C GLY A 45 -8.30 -0.54 -28.38
N MET A 46 -7.86 0.58 -27.78
CA MET A 46 -6.84 0.62 -26.70
C MET A 46 -7.18 -0.17 -25.43
N THR A 47 -8.43 -0.59 -25.29
CA THR A 47 -8.96 -1.27 -24.11
C THR A 47 -9.47 -2.68 -24.41
N GLY A 48 -9.23 -3.16 -25.64
CA GLY A 48 -9.64 -4.49 -26.10
C GLY A 48 -8.88 -5.64 -25.44
N ASP A 49 -7.67 -5.38 -24.93
CA ASP A 49 -6.80 -6.38 -24.32
C ASP A 49 -6.94 -6.48 -22.79
N LEU A 50 -7.85 -5.70 -22.19
CA LEU A 50 -8.05 -5.73 -20.74
C LEU A 50 -8.85 -6.97 -20.36
N ASP A 51 -8.26 -7.80 -19.50
CA ASP A 51 -8.91 -8.98 -18.98
C ASP A 51 -10.05 -8.64 -17.99
N GLU A 52 -10.91 -9.61 -17.72
CA GLU A 52 -12.06 -9.45 -16.83
C GLU A 52 -11.62 -9.13 -15.38
N ALA A 53 -10.40 -9.52 -14.98
CA ALA A 53 -9.84 -9.26 -13.67
C ALA A 53 -9.43 -7.79 -13.51
N GLU A 54 -8.90 -7.15 -14.56
CA GLU A 54 -8.49 -5.76 -14.58
C GLU A 54 -9.70 -4.81 -14.63
N LEU A 55 -10.75 -5.19 -15.36
CA LEU A 55 -12.07 -4.56 -15.29
C LEU A 55 -12.64 -4.63 -13.86
N ALA A 56 -12.64 -5.81 -13.24
CA ALA A 56 -13.15 -5.98 -11.88
C ALA A 56 -12.31 -5.22 -10.83
N ARG A 57 -11.01 -5.03 -11.07
CA ARG A 57 -10.13 -4.21 -10.24
C ARG A 57 -10.48 -2.72 -10.35
N LEU A 58 -10.74 -2.22 -11.55
CA LEU A 58 -11.11 -0.82 -11.79
C LEU A 58 -12.48 -0.47 -11.17
N GLU A 59 -13.46 -1.36 -11.30
CA GLU A 59 -14.75 -1.20 -10.62
C GLU A 59 -14.59 -1.18 -9.10
N ARG A 60 -13.71 -2.03 -8.55
CA ARG A 60 -13.40 -2.06 -7.11
C ARG A 60 -12.79 -0.75 -6.60
N ILE A 61 -12.07 -0.01 -7.43
CA ILE A 61 -11.54 1.33 -7.08
C ILE A 61 -12.54 2.46 -7.33
N GLY A 62 -13.78 2.15 -7.71
CA GLY A 62 -14.87 3.10 -7.87
C GLY A 62 -14.90 3.83 -9.22
N VAL A 63 -14.17 3.33 -10.22
CA VAL A 63 -14.16 3.86 -11.59
C VAL A 63 -14.90 2.88 -12.49
N GLY A 64 -16.05 3.30 -13.01
CA GLY A 64 -16.87 2.48 -13.90
C GLY A 64 -16.57 2.72 -15.37
N ALA A 65 -16.87 1.73 -16.20
CA ALA A 65 -16.79 1.86 -17.65
C ALA A 65 -17.91 2.75 -18.23
N ILE A 66 -17.58 3.49 -19.28
CA ILE A 66 -18.44 4.42 -20.02
C ILE A 66 -18.94 3.72 -21.28
N SER A 67 -20.24 3.43 -21.37
CA SER A 67 -20.86 2.96 -22.62
C SER A 67 -20.75 4.02 -23.72
N ALA A 68 -20.74 3.65 -25.01
CA ALA A 68 -20.74 4.61 -26.11
C ALA A 68 -21.83 5.69 -26.00
N GLN A 69 -23.06 5.31 -25.61
CA GLN A 69 -24.16 6.25 -25.42
C GLN A 69 -23.83 7.31 -24.35
N LEU A 70 -23.40 6.87 -23.17
CA LEU A 70 -22.96 7.77 -22.10
C LEU A 70 -21.76 8.63 -22.52
N GLY A 71 -20.84 8.08 -23.31
CA GLY A 71 -19.68 8.81 -23.86
C GLY A 71 -20.11 9.98 -24.73
N LEU A 72 -21.05 9.76 -25.66
CA LEU A 72 -21.61 10.81 -26.50
C LEU A 72 -22.35 11.87 -25.68
N ASP A 73 -23.17 11.47 -24.70
CA ASP A 73 -23.86 12.41 -23.82
C ASP A 73 -22.87 13.29 -23.02
N LEU A 74 -21.74 12.71 -22.57
CA LEU A 74 -20.69 13.44 -21.88
C LEU A 74 -19.92 14.38 -22.82
N TYR A 75 -19.70 13.96 -24.07
CA TYR A 75 -19.08 14.80 -25.09
C TYR A 75 -19.91 16.06 -25.37
N ASP A 76 -21.22 15.90 -25.58
CA ASP A 76 -22.13 17.02 -25.83
C ASP A 76 -22.17 18.00 -24.66
N ARG A 77 -22.13 17.50 -23.42
CA ARG A 77 -22.03 18.33 -22.21
C ARG A 77 -20.68 19.04 -22.13
N ALA A 78 -19.59 18.37 -22.44
CA ALA A 78 -18.25 18.95 -22.39
C ALA A 78 -18.07 20.12 -23.37
N GLN A 79 -18.74 20.08 -24.52
CA GLN A 79 -18.75 21.19 -25.48
C GLN A 79 -19.40 22.48 -24.94
N GLN A 80 -20.23 22.39 -23.91
CA GLN A 80 -20.90 23.53 -23.29
C GLN A 80 -20.08 24.14 -22.14
N MET A 81 -18.95 23.53 -21.76
CA MET A 81 -18.14 23.96 -20.62
C MET A 81 -16.99 24.87 -21.04
N ALA A 82 -16.68 25.84 -20.17
CA ALA A 82 -15.62 26.83 -20.38
C ALA A 82 -14.26 26.40 -19.80
N ASP A 83 -14.08 25.13 -19.45
CA ASP A 83 -12.83 24.55 -18.91
C ASP A 83 -11.92 23.94 -19.98
N ALA A 84 -10.62 24.24 -19.95
CA ALA A 84 -9.67 23.80 -20.98
C ALA A 84 -9.43 22.28 -20.93
N LEU A 85 -9.54 21.71 -19.74
CA LEU A 85 -9.42 20.29 -19.45
C LEU A 85 -10.69 19.83 -18.75
N ILE A 86 -11.34 18.82 -19.32
CA ILE A 86 -12.51 18.16 -18.74
C ILE A 86 -12.17 16.67 -18.63
N VAL A 87 -12.63 16.03 -17.56
CA VAL A 87 -12.38 14.61 -17.28
C VAL A 87 -13.71 13.86 -17.30
N PRO A 88 -14.18 13.37 -18.46
CA PRO A 88 -15.37 12.55 -18.51
C PRO A 88 -15.09 11.19 -17.88
N VAL A 89 -15.60 10.96 -16.67
CA VAL A 89 -15.39 9.71 -15.93
C VAL A 89 -16.67 9.30 -15.21
N ARG A 90 -16.95 8.00 -15.20
CA ARG A 90 -18.04 7.42 -14.40
C ARG A 90 -17.49 7.00 -13.05
N LEU A 91 -17.92 7.68 -11.99
CA LEU A 91 -17.50 7.37 -10.61
C LEU A 91 -18.64 6.73 -9.84
N ASP A 92 -18.38 5.60 -9.18
CA ASP A 92 -19.25 5.10 -8.12
C ASP A 92 -18.96 5.87 -6.82
N VAL A 93 -19.69 6.98 -6.64
CA VAL A 93 -19.58 7.84 -5.45
C VAL A 93 -19.84 7.05 -4.16
N ALA A 94 -20.68 6.01 -4.19
CA ALA A 94 -20.93 5.18 -3.02
C ALA A 94 -19.71 4.30 -2.70
N ALA A 95 -19.05 3.72 -3.71
CA ALA A 95 -17.77 3.02 -3.53
C ALA A 95 -16.68 3.95 -2.99
N LEU A 96 -16.53 5.14 -3.57
CA LEU A 96 -15.55 6.12 -3.10
C LEU A 96 -15.80 6.54 -1.64
N ARG A 97 -17.07 6.70 -1.23
CA ARG A 97 -17.43 6.97 0.19
C ARG A 97 -17.10 5.79 1.11
N ARG A 98 -17.37 4.55 0.68
CA ARG A 98 -16.99 3.35 1.43
C ARG A 98 -15.47 3.29 1.63
N GLN A 99 -14.70 3.57 0.57
CA GLN A 99 -13.24 3.65 0.62
C GLN A 99 -12.74 4.79 1.50
N ALA A 100 -13.40 5.96 1.46
CA ALA A 100 -13.07 7.10 2.32
C ALA A 100 -13.26 6.73 3.81
N GLY A 101 -14.38 6.10 4.14
CA GLY A 101 -14.64 5.58 5.49
C GLY A 101 -13.65 4.50 5.92
N ALA A 102 -13.14 3.73 4.96
CA ALA A 102 -12.12 2.71 5.19
C ALA A 102 -10.68 3.24 5.20
N GLY A 103 -10.45 4.54 4.92
CA GLY A 103 -9.11 5.12 4.81
C GLY A 103 -8.29 4.65 3.59
N MET A 104 -8.95 4.01 2.61
CA MET A 104 -8.33 3.44 1.41
C MET A 104 -8.44 4.35 0.18
N LEU A 105 -9.15 5.48 0.31
CA LEU A 105 -9.37 6.39 -0.81
C LEU A 105 -8.07 7.10 -1.20
N ASN A 106 -7.76 7.09 -2.51
CA ASN A 106 -6.65 7.85 -3.08
C ASN A 106 -6.77 9.34 -2.65
N PRO A 107 -5.70 9.95 -2.11
CA PRO A 107 -5.72 11.36 -1.69
C PRO A 107 -6.26 12.33 -2.75
N LEU A 108 -5.99 12.08 -4.04
CA LEU A 108 -6.48 12.91 -5.15
C LEU A 108 -8.02 12.91 -5.27
N LEU A 109 -8.68 11.85 -4.80
CA LEU A 109 -10.14 11.68 -4.88
C LEU A 109 -10.87 12.14 -3.61
N ARG A 110 -10.15 12.54 -2.55
CA ARG A 110 -10.77 12.94 -1.27
C ARG A 110 -11.72 14.12 -1.41
N ALA A 111 -11.43 15.05 -2.33
CA ALA A 111 -12.30 16.20 -2.57
C ALA A 111 -13.65 15.83 -3.21
N LEU A 112 -13.74 14.66 -3.86
CA LEU A 112 -14.94 14.20 -4.55
C LEU A 112 -16.01 13.63 -3.60
N VAL A 113 -15.62 13.26 -2.37
CA VAL A 113 -16.52 12.68 -1.38
C VAL A 113 -16.31 13.29 -0.01
N LYS A 114 -17.39 13.75 0.64
CA LYS A 114 -17.35 14.07 2.07
C LYS A 114 -17.20 12.77 2.85
N ALA A 115 -16.00 12.52 3.40
CA ALA A 115 -15.79 11.40 4.30
C ALA A 115 -16.66 11.62 5.56
N PRO A 116 -17.51 10.66 5.97
CA PRO A 116 -18.21 10.78 7.23
C PRO A 116 -17.17 10.80 8.36
N ALA A 117 -17.36 11.71 9.34
CA ALA A 117 -16.57 11.73 10.55
C ALA A 117 -16.56 10.31 11.16
N ARG A 118 -15.37 9.75 11.33
CA ARG A 118 -15.13 8.38 11.77
C ARG A 118 -15.81 8.17 13.13
N ARG A 119 -17.03 7.63 13.14
CA ARG A 119 -17.56 7.00 14.36
C ARG A 119 -16.75 5.75 14.54
N ALA A 120 -15.92 5.75 15.57
CA ALA A 120 -15.20 4.58 16.04
C ALA A 120 -16.22 3.54 16.53
N ASP A 121 -16.83 2.81 15.60
CA ASP A 121 -17.59 1.61 15.92
C ASP A 121 -16.61 0.44 16.03
N ALA A 122 -15.77 0.51 17.08
CA ALA A 122 -14.75 -0.47 17.42
C ALA A 122 -15.31 -1.60 18.32
N GLY A 123 -16.61 -1.58 18.63
CA GLY A 123 -17.20 -2.43 19.66
C GLY A 123 -17.55 -3.87 19.26
N GLY A 124 -17.57 -4.22 17.97
CA GLY A 124 -18.05 -5.54 17.53
C GLY A 124 -17.31 -6.20 16.36
N ARG A 125 -16.27 -5.56 15.79
CA ARG A 125 -15.53 -6.07 14.62
C ARG A 125 -14.00 -6.08 14.78
N SER A 126 -13.47 -5.66 15.92
CA SER A 126 -12.01 -5.63 16.13
C SER A 126 -11.47 -7.06 16.28
N LEU A 127 -10.22 -7.27 15.85
CA LEU A 127 -9.53 -8.54 16.06
C LEU A 127 -9.43 -8.85 17.56
N ALA A 128 -9.18 -7.84 18.39
CA ALA A 128 -9.12 -7.98 19.85
C ALA A 128 -10.40 -8.59 20.45
N HIS A 129 -11.59 -8.14 20.02
CA HIS A 129 -12.86 -8.70 20.48
C HIS A 129 -13.04 -10.16 20.05
N ARG A 130 -12.65 -10.48 18.82
CA ARG A 130 -12.72 -11.86 18.29
C ARG A 130 -11.77 -12.80 19.03
N LEU A 131 -10.54 -12.36 19.32
CA LEU A 131 -9.55 -13.13 20.07
C LEU A 131 -9.96 -13.30 21.53
N ALA A 132 -10.54 -12.27 22.17
CA ALA A 132 -11.04 -12.37 23.54
C ALA A 132 -12.21 -13.36 23.71
N ALA A 133 -12.93 -13.69 22.64
CA ALA A 133 -14.06 -14.62 22.65
C ALA A 133 -13.65 -16.09 22.46
N VAL A 134 -12.37 -16.38 22.20
CA VAL A 134 -11.86 -17.74 21.95
C VAL A 134 -10.68 -18.08 22.86
N PRO A 135 -10.43 -19.38 23.14
CA PRO A 135 -9.24 -19.82 23.86
C PRO A 135 -7.93 -19.35 23.17
N ARG A 136 -6.88 -19.14 23.96
CA ARG A 136 -5.58 -18.67 23.46
C ARG A 136 -4.98 -19.56 22.36
N GLU A 137 -5.16 -20.87 22.49
CA GLU A 137 -4.74 -21.88 21.51
C GLU A 137 -5.37 -21.69 20.12
N ASP A 138 -6.54 -21.06 20.05
CA ASP A 138 -7.25 -20.78 18.79
C ASP A 138 -6.88 -19.44 18.16
N TRP A 139 -6.10 -18.59 18.86
CA TRP A 139 -5.82 -17.23 18.40
C TRP A 139 -5.11 -17.19 17.05
N GLU A 140 -4.08 -18.04 16.90
CA GLU A 140 -3.29 -18.12 15.68
C GLU A 140 -4.14 -18.57 14.50
N ARG A 141 -5.00 -19.58 14.71
CA ARG A 141 -5.94 -20.06 13.69
C ARG A 141 -6.91 -18.96 13.25
N VAL A 142 -7.57 -18.30 14.20
CA VAL A 142 -8.57 -17.25 13.90
C VAL A 142 -7.97 -16.05 13.18
N ALA A 143 -6.77 -15.63 13.59
CA ALA A 143 -6.06 -14.53 12.96
C ALA A 143 -5.50 -14.91 11.59
N LEU A 144 -4.97 -16.13 11.44
CA LEU A 144 -4.45 -16.64 10.18
C LEU A 144 -5.55 -16.74 9.12
N ASP A 145 -6.73 -17.24 9.48
CA ASP A 145 -7.87 -17.32 8.57
C ASP A 145 -8.28 -15.93 8.06
N LEU A 146 -8.25 -14.91 8.93
CA LEU A 146 -8.49 -13.53 8.54
C LEU A 146 -7.41 -13.02 7.57
N VAL A 147 -6.14 -13.27 7.85
CA VAL A 147 -5.03 -12.82 7.00
C VAL A 147 -5.12 -13.47 5.62
N ARG A 148 -5.30 -14.79 5.56
CA ARG A 148 -5.45 -15.55 4.31
C ARG A 148 -6.64 -15.06 3.49
N ALA A 149 -7.77 -14.77 4.12
CA ALA A 149 -8.93 -14.23 3.42
C ALA A 149 -8.65 -12.86 2.78
N GLN A 150 -7.93 -11.96 3.48
CA GLN A 150 -7.57 -10.66 2.89
C GLN A 150 -6.55 -10.81 1.76
N VAL A 151 -5.56 -11.69 1.92
CA VAL A 151 -4.53 -11.96 0.91
C VAL A 151 -5.14 -12.57 -0.35
N ALA A 152 -5.99 -13.60 -0.22
CA ALA A 152 -6.68 -14.22 -1.33
C ALA A 152 -7.54 -13.21 -2.11
N THR A 153 -8.23 -12.30 -1.40
CA THR A 153 -9.02 -11.25 -2.03
C THR A 153 -8.17 -10.29 -2.88
N VAL A 154 -6.95 -9.96 -2.43
CA VAL A 154 -6.05 -9.06 -3.18
C VAL A 154 -5.46 -9.76 -4.39
N LEU A 155 -5.09 -11.04 -4.27
CA LEU A 155 -4.56 -11.84 -5.37
C LEU A 155 -5.63 -12.37 -6.34
N GLY A 156 -6.92 -12.13 -6.06
CA GLY A 156 -8.02 -12.63 -6.89
C GLY A 156 -8.29 -14.13 -6.76
N HIS A 157 -7.77 -14.79 -5.71
CA HIS A 157 -8.07 -16.18 -5.42
C HIS A 157 -9.45 -16.33 -4.78
N THR A 158 -10.22 -17.30 -5.26
CA THR A 158 -11.57 -17.63 -4.76
C THR A 158 -11.56 -18.35 -3.40
N SER A 159 -10.43 -18.93 -3.01
CA SER A 159 -10.27 -19.71 -1.78
C SER A 159 -9.09 -19.20 -0.93
N PRO A 160 -9.33 -18.83 0.33
CA PRO A 160 -8.26 -18.51 1.30
C PRO A 160 -7.31 -19.68 1.56
N GLU A 161 -7.80 -20.92 1.41
CA GLU A 161 -7.02 -22.15 1.63
C GLU A 161 -5.89 -22.34 0.60
N ALA A 162 -5.97 -21.67 -0.54
CA ALA A 162 -4.91 -21.65 -1.56
C ALA A 162 -3.66 -20.85 -1.12
N ILE A 163 -3.78 -20.01 -0.10
CA ILE A 163 -2.66 -19.19 0.40
C ILE A 163 -1.84 -20.01 1.38
N ASP A 164 -0.61 -20.37 1.02
CA ASP A 164 0.33 -21.02 1.93
C ASP A 164 0.77 -20.04 3.04
N PRO A 165 0.54 -20.35 4.33
CA PRO A 165 0.94 -19.49 5.45
C PRO A 165 2.45 -19.23 5.57
N GLY A 166 3.28 -20.17 5.12
CA GLY A 166 4.74 -20.10 5.22
C GLY A 166 5.41 -19.47 4.00
N ARG A 167 4.68 -19.33 2.90
CA ARG A 167 5.23 -18.83 1.64
C ARG A 167 5.39 -17.31 1.66
N ALA A 168 6.51 -16.83 1.13
CA ALA A 168 6.78 -15.41 1.05
C ALA A 168 5.79 -14.70 0.12
N PHE A 169 5.37 -13.49 0.50
CA PHE A 169 4.45 -12.68 -0.32
C PHE A 169 4.99 -12.45 -1.74
N LYS A 170 6.30 -12.26 -1.91
CA LYS A 170 6.96 -12.10 -3.20
C LYS A 170 6.73 -13.31 -4.12
N GLU A 171 6.78 -14.51 -3.57
CA GLU A 171 6.54 -15.75 -4.33
C GLU A 171 5.06 -16.03 -4.61
N LEU A 172 4.17 -15.42 -3.82
CA LEU A 172 2.73 -15.40 -4.05
C LEU A 172 2.32 -14.35 -5.11
N GLY A 173 3.28 -13.63 -5.69
CA GLY A 173 3.03 -12.62 -6.72
C GLY A 173 2.67 -11.24 -6.18
N PHE A 174 3.06 -10.91 -4.94
CA PHE A 174 2.88 -9.55 -4.43
C PHE A 174 3.83 -8.56 -5.13
N ASP A 175 3.22 -7.51 -5.68
CA ASP A 175 3.92 -6.28 -6.05
C ASP A 175 3.80 -5.21 -4.94
N SER A 176 4.43 -4.06 -5.17
CA SER A 176 4.40 -2.92 -4.23
C SER A 176 2.99 -2.39 -3.98
N LEU A 177 2.03 -2.59 -4.89
CA LEU A 177 0.67 -2.10 -4.76
C LEU A 177 -0.21 -3.09 -3.97
N ALA A 178 -0.05 -4.38 -4.20
CA ALA A 178 -0.67 -5.47 -3.45
C ALA A 178 -0.28 -5.43 -1.97
N ALA A 179 0.98 -5.11 -1.66
CA ALA A 179 1.45 -4.92 -0.29
C ALA A 179 0.68 -3.81 0.45
N VAL A 180 0.48 -2.66 -0.21
CA VAL A 180 -0.29 -1.55 0.34
C VAL A 180 -1.78 -1.93 0.48
N GLU A 181 -2.35 -2.62 -0.50
CA GLU A 181 -3.74 -3.04 -0.50
C GLU A 181 -4.06 -4.05 0.63
N VAL A 182 -3.19 -5.05 0.84
CA VAL A 182 -3.32 -6.00 1.96
C VAL A 182 -3.20 -5.31 3.30
N ARG A 183 -2.19 -4.42 3.47
CA ARG A 183 -2.03 -3.67 4.72
C ARG A 183 -3.28 -2.86 5.05
N ASN A 184 -3.87 -2.20 4.05
CA ASN A 184 -5.09 -1.41 4.21
C ASN A 184 -6.29 -2.29 4.60
N ARG A 185 -6.46 -3.43 3.92
CA ARG A 185 -7.51 -4.40 4.26
C ARG A 185 -7.36 -4.99 5.66
N LEU A 186 -6.14 -5.34 6.06
CA LEU A 186 -5.86 -5.85 7.41
C LEU A 186 -6.12 -4.79 8.48
N THR A 187 -5.70 -3.55 8.26
CA THR A 187 -5.99 -2.40 9.15
C THR A 187 -7.50 -2.29 9.39
N GLN A 188 -8.30 -2.46 8.33
CA GLN A 188 -9.77 -2.43 8.44
C GLN A 188 -10.33 -3.65 9.18
N ALA A 189 -9.93 -4.86 8.78
CA ALA A 189 -10.50 -6.10 9.32
C ALA A 189 -10.11 -6.33 10.78
N THR A 190 -8.97 -5.80 11.21
CA THR A 190 -8.48 -5.93 12.59
C THR A 190 -8.84 -4.73 13.47
N GLY A 191 -9.06 -3.56 12.87
CA GLY A 191 -9.20 -2.29 13.59
C GLY A 191 -7.87 -1.71 14.11
N LEU A 192 -6.74 -2.34 13.80
CA LEU A 192 -5.41 -1.92 14.22
C LEU A 192 -4.83 -0.86 13.28
N ARG A 193 -3.90 -0.05 13.78
CA ARG A 193 -3.04 0.79 12.93
C ARG A 193 -1.79 0.01 12.55
N LEU A 194 -1.73 -0.48 11.32
CA LEU A 194 -0.60 -1.26 10.82
C LEU A 194 0.40 -0.38 10.06
N PRO A 195 1.72 -0.59 10.23
CA PRO A 195 2.76 0.18 9.53
C PRO A 195 2.72 -0.07 8.02
N SER A 196 3.22 0.89 7.22
CA SER A 196 3.32 0.74 5.76
C SER A 196 4.31 -0.32 5.32
N THR A 197 5.28 -0.65 6.18
CA THR A 197 6.33 -1.65 5.97
C THR A 197 5.91 -3.07 6.37
N LEU A 198 4.68 -3.27 6.86
CA LEU A 198 4.19 -4.55 7.43
C LEU A 198 4.57 -5.79 6.62
N VAL A 199 4.35 -5.75 5.30
CA VAL A 199 4.58 -6.89 4.39
C VAL A 199 6.06 -7.14 4.15
N PHE A 200 6.91 -6.13 4.32
CA PHE A 200 8.36 -6.24 4.21
C PHE A 200 8.97 -6.73 5.54
N ASP A 201 8.53 -6.17 6.66
CA ASP A 201 8.97 -6.56 8.01
C ASP A 201 8.50 -7.99 8.37
N HIS A 202 7.37 -8.39 7.78
CA HIS A 202 6.75 -9.70 7.98
C HIS A 202 6.40 -10.32 6.63
N PRO A 203 7.37 -10.98 5.97
CA PRO A 203 7.25 -11.39 4.56
C PRO A 203 6.33 -12.59 4.31
N THR A 204 5.70 -13.16 5.34
CA THR A 204 4.79 -14.31 5.22
C THR A 204 3.44 -14.06 5.90
N PRO A 205 2.35 -14.67 5.43
CA PRO A 205 1.05 -14.59 6.11
C PRO A 205 1.11 -15.02 7.59
N ALA A 206 1.90 -16.03 7.93
CA ALA A 206 2.11 -16.44 9.32
C ALA A 206 2.85 -15.38 10.16
N ALA A 207 3.86 -14.71 9.60
CA ALA A 207 4.56 -13.62 10.28
C ALA A 207 3.62 -12.44 10.55
N VAL A 208 2.82 -12.04 9.55
CA VAL A 208 1.80 -10.99 9.71
C VAL A 208 0.76 -11.40 10.76
N THR A 209 0.34 -12.66 10.78
CA THR A 209 -0.59 -13.20 11.78
C THR A 209 -0.08 -13.00 13.20
N ARG A 210 1.18 -13.36 13.47
CA ARG A 210 1.80 -13.18 14.80
C ARG A 210 1.87 -11.69 15.17
N PHE A 211 2.24 -10.83 14.23
CA PHE A 211 2.28 -9.39 14.45
C PHE A 211 0.89 -8.81 14.82
N VAL A 212 -0.16 -9.17 14.08
CA VAL A 212 -1.51 -8.63 14.36
C VAL A 212 -2.10 -9.17 15.66
N ILE A 213 -1.75 -10.39 16.09
CA ILE A 213 -2.13 -10.91 17.42
C ILE A 213 -1.45 -10.09 18.52
N ALA A 214 -0.13 -9.88 18.43
CA ALA A 214 0.61 -9.10 19.40
C ALA A 214 0.08 -7.66 19.51
N ALA A 215 -0.22 -7.03 18.37
CA ALA A 215 -0.80 -5.69 18.32
C ALA A 215 -2.26 -5.62 18.84
N ALA A 216 -3.05 -6.69 18.69
CA ALA A 216 -4.43 -6.76 19.18
C ALA A 216 -4.53 -7.09 20.67
N MET A 217 -3.58 -7.86 21.20
CA MET A 217 -3.57 -8.37 22.58
C MET A 217 -2.24 -8.04 23.27
N PRO A 218 -1.88 -6.77 23.47
CA PRO A 218 -0.60 -6.37 24.06
C PRO A 218 -0.41 -6.92 25.48
N ASP A 219 -1.49 -7.02 26.27
CA ASP A 219 -1.45 -7.53 27.65
C ASP A 219 -1.40 -9.06 27.75
N ALA A 220 -1.50 -9.76 26.62
CA ALA A 220 -1.49 -11.22 26.57
C ALA A 220 -0.24 -11.79 25.90
N ALA A 221 0.70 -10.96 25.42
CA ALA A 221 2.00 -11.47 25.06
C ALA A 221 2.69 -12.02 26.33
N PRO A 222 3.35 -13.20 26.29
CA PRO A 222 4.36 -13.49 27.29
C PRO A 222 5.38 -12.35 27.21
N PRO A 223 5.84 -11.76 28.33
CA PRO A 223 6.84 -10.71 28.27
C PRO A 223 8.02 -11.24 27.47
N ASP A 224 8.32 -10.58 26.35
CA ASP A 224 9.59 -10.77 25.68
C ASP A 224 10.66 -10.27 26.67
N PRO A 225 11.49 -11.16 27.24
CA PRO A 225 12.46 -10.76 28.24
C PRO A 225 13.42 -9.70 27.67
N GLN A 226 13.73 -9.75 26.37
CA GLN A 226 14.67 -8.82 25.74
C GLN A 226 14.05 -7.42 25.54
N GLY A 227 12.82 -7.33 25.01
CA GLY A 227 12.11 -6.06 24.87
C GLY A 227 11.69 -5.44 26.21
N THR A 228 11.48 -6.25 27.25
CA THR A 228 11.16 -5.75 28.60
C THR A 228 12.40 -5.17 29.27
N GLU A 229 13.53 -5.87 29.19
CA GLU A 229 14.82 -5.37 29.69
C GLU A 229 15.25 -4.08 28.98
N GLU A 230 15.08 -3.98 27.66
CA GLU A 230 15.45 -2.78 26.91
C GLU A 230 14.55 -1.57 27.28
N ASN A 231 13.25 -1.79 27.44
CA ASN A 231 12.31 -0.74 27.83
C ASN A 231 12.52 -0.28 29.28
N GLU A 232 12.80 -1.22 30.20
CA GLU A 232 13.18 -0.91 31.57
C GLU A 232 14.49 -0.12 31.61
N LEU A 233 15.50 -0.52 30.82
CA LEU A 233 16.78 0.17 30.73
C LEU A 233 16.61 1.58 30.16
N ARG A 234 15.81 1.78 29.10
CA ARG A 234 15.50 3.11 28.55
C ARG A 234 14.78 4.00 29.57
N ALA A 235 13.84 3.45 30.34
CA ALA A 235 13.13 4.20 31.38
C ALA A 235 14.05 4.62 32.54
N VAL A 236 14.97 3.74 32.94
CA VAL A 236 15.99 4.02 33.96
C VAL A 236 16.97 5.08 33.45
N LEU A 237 17.47 4.98 32.22
CA LEU A 237 18.38 5.97 31.64
C LEU A 237 17.72 7.36 31.52
N ALA A 238 16.44 7.42 31.15
CA ALA A 238 15.70 8.68 31.02
C ALA A 238 15.43 9.38 32.37
N THR A 239 15.46 8.66 33.49
CA THR A 239 15.20 9.21 34.84
C THR A 239 16.47 9.65 35.57
N ILE A 240 17.66 9.31 35.08
CA ILE A 240 18.92 9.73 35.70
C ILE A 240 19.25 11.17 35.27
N PRO A 241 19.41 12.12 36.21
CA PRO A 241 19.82 13.49 35.87
C PRO A 241 21.21 13.52 35.22
N LEU A 242 21.38 14.28 34.13
CA LEU A 242 22.66 14.43 33.41
C LEU A 242 23.83 14.83 34.33
N ALA A 243 23.58 15.59 35.40
CA ALA A 243 24.59 15.96 36.38
C ALA A 243 25.20 14.74 37.12
N ARG A 244 24.37 13.72 37.42
CA ARG A 244 24.84 12.45 38.01
C ARG A 244 25.67 11.66 37.01
N ILE A 245 25.25 11.63 35.74
CA ILE A 245 25.97 10.94 34.66
C ILE A 245 27.36 11.56 34.46
N ARG A 246 27.47 12.89 34.52
CA ARG A 246 28.76 13.61 34.48
C ARG A 246 29.62 13.34 35.70
N GLN A 247 29.06 13.38 36.91
CA GLN A 247 29.81 13.09 38.14
C GLN A 247 30.33 11.65 38.20
N ALA A 248 29.62 10.71 37.59
CA ALA A 248 30.04 9.33 37.45
C ALA A 248 31.04 9.09 36.31
N GLY A 249 31.34 10.10 35.48
CA GLY A 249 32.25 9.97 34.33
C GLY A 249 31.69 9.14 33.18
N LEU A 250 30.38 8.87 33.15
CA LEU A 250 29.74 7.98 32.18
C LEU A 250 29.23 8.69 30.91
N LEU A 251 29.27 10.03 30.89
CA LEU A 251 28.67 10.81 29.80
C LEU A 251 29.39 10.55 28.47
N ASP A 252 30.72 10.55 28.47
CA ASP A 252 31.50 10.41 27.24
C ASP A 252 31.37 8.98 26.68
N ALA A 253 31.37 7.95 27.53
CA ALA A 253 31.15 6.57 27.12
C ALA A 253 29.74 6.33 26.52
N LEU A 254 28.71 6.96 27.08
CA LEU A 254 27.35 6.88 26.53
C LEU A 254 27.23 7.62 25.20
N LEU A 255 27.92 8.74 25.03
CA LEU A 255 27.96 9.47 23.76
C LEU A 255 28.76 8.71 22.70
N GLU A 256 29.85 8.05 23.07
CA GLU A 256 30.65 7.21 22.19
C GLU A 256 29.86 5.99 21.71
N LEU A 257 29.13 5.31 22.61
CA LEU A 257 28.20 4.24 22.27
C LEU A 257 27.05 4.71 21.38
N ALA A 258 26.48 5.88 21.65
CA ALA A 258 25.41 6.46 20.83
C ALA A 258 25.89 6.96 19.45
N SER A 259 27.21 7.12 19.28
CA SER A 259 27.85 7.54 18.02
C SER A 259 28.41 6.37 17.20
N GLY A 260 28.23 5.13 17.67
CA GLY A 260 28.70 3.91 16.99
C GLY A 260 28.00 3.66 15.65
N ASP A 261 28.79 3.26 14.66
CA ASP A 261 28.44 2.93 13.26
C ASP A 261 27.41 1.77 13.17
N PRO A 262 26.54 1.67 12.15
CA PRO A 262 25.53 0.59 11.99
C PRO A 262 26.12 -0.81 11.70
N ALA A 263 27.41 -1.04 11.97
CA ALA A 263 28.15 -2.22 11.49
C ALA A 263 28.12 -3.45 12.42
N ASP A 264 27.33 -3.43 13.50
CA ASP A 264 27.12 -4.59 14.37
C ASP A 264 25.68 -5.16 14.24
N GLU A 265 25.18 -5.27 13.00
CA GLU A 265 24.20 -6.31 12.69
C GLU A 265 24.93 -7.66 12.61
N PRO A 266 24.42 -8.75 13.23
CA PRO A 266 25.01 -10.07 13.06
C PRO A 266 24.93 -10.44 11.58
N ALA A 267 26.09 -10.62 10.95
CA ALA A 267 26.24 -10.99 9.55
C ALA A 267 25.36 -12.20 9.18
N ALA A 268 24.24 -11.92 8.50
CA ALA A 268 23.42 -12.91 7.83
C ALA A 268 23.92 -13.02 6.38
N ASP A 269 24.67 -14.10 6.16
CA ASP A 269 24.92 -14.79 4.90
C ASP A 269 25.56 -14.00 3.75
N ALA A 270 26.84 -14.32 3.53
CA ALA A 270 27.60 -13.91 2.36
C ALA A 270 27.11 -14.67 1.12
N GLY A 271 26.61 -13.93 0.13
CA GLY A 271 26.40 -14.47 -1.20
C GLY A 271 25.45 -13.67 -2.05
N ILE A 272 25.87 -12.46 -2.46
CA ILE A 272 25.74 -11.86 -3.81
C ILE A 272 26.56 -10.57 -3.73
N ALA A 273 27.60 -10.45 -4.55
CA ALA A 273 28.39 -9.23 -4.64
C ALA A 273 27.48 -8.06 -5.05
N SER A 274 27.63 -6.92 -4.36
CA SER A 274 26.94 -5.67 -4.66
C SER A 274 27.14 -5.29 -6.14
N ILE A 275 26.04 -5.15 -6.87
CA ILE A 275 26.02 -4.73 -8.28
C ILE A 275 26.59 -3.30 -8.44
N ASP A 276 26.57 -2.50 -7.37
CA ASP A 276 27.00 -1.10 -7.40
C ASP A 276 28.53 -0.93 -7.53
N ASP A 277 29.32 -1.99 -7.34
CA ASP A 277 30.79 -1.96 -7.45
C ASP A 277 31.34 -2.62 -8.72
N MET A 278 30.47 -3.05 -9.65
CA MET A 278 30.89 -3.74 -10.86
C MET A 278 31.18 -2.78 -12.02
N ASP A 279 32.32 -2.97 -12.70
CA ASP A 279 32.59 -2.26 -13.94
C ASP A 279 31.69 -2.74 -15.09
N VAL A 280 31.52 -1.89 -16.12
CA VAL A 280 30.66 -2.15 -17.27
C VAL A 280 31.09 -3.41 -18.03
N GLU A 281 32.37 -3.79 -17.96
CA GLU A 281 32.94 -4.92 -18.66
C GLU A 281 32.63 -6.25 -17.95
N ALA A 282 32.47 -6.23 -16.63
CA ALA A 282 32.02 -7.34 -15.79
C ALA A 282 30.52 -7.62 -15.95
N LEU A 283 29.71 -6.57 -16.13
CA LEU A 283 28.27 -6.69 -16.41
C LEU A 283 27.97 -7.34 -17.78
N ILE A 284 28.77 -7.05 -18.79
CA ILE A 284 28.63 -7.65 -20.13
C ILE A 284 29.00 -9.15 -20.10
N ARG A 285 30.00 -9.53 -19.30
CA ARG A 285 30.42 -10.93 -19.16
C ARG A 285 29.35 -11.80 -18.50
N MET A 286 28.58 -11.24 -17.56
CA MET A 286 27.45 -11.95 -16.93
C MET A 286 26.27 -12.22 -17.88
N THR A 287 26.15 -11.50 -19.00
CA THR A 287 25.09 -11.75 -19.99
C THR A 287 25.46 -12.73 -21.10
N GLU A 288 26.74 -13.08 -21.24
CA GLU A 288 27.21 -14.04 -22.26
C GLU A 288 27.41 -15.46 -21.72
N GLU A 289 27.43 -15.65 -20.39
CA GLU A 289 27.56 -16.95 -19.73
C GLU A 289 26.29 -17.31 -18.94
N ASP A 290 25.17 -17.56 -19.62
CA ASP A 290 24.23 -18.60 -19.16
C ASP A 290 23.39 -19.18 -20.33
N PRO A 291 23.76 -20.35 -20.88
CA PRO A 291 22.88 -21.15 -21.73
C PRO A 291 22.20 -22.27 -20.92
N ALA A 292 20.93 -22.09 -20.56
CA ALA A 292 19.91 -23.16 -20.45
C ALA A 292 18.51 -22.57 -20.19
#